data_AF-A0A553PQT8-F1
#
_entry.id   AF-A0A553PQT8-F1
#
_cell.length_a   1.000
_cell.length_b   1.000
_cell.length_c   1.000
_cell.angle_alpha   90.00
_cell.angle_beta   90.00
_cell.angle_gamma   90.00
#
_symmetry.space_group_name_H-M   'P 1'
#
loop_
_entity.id
_entity.type
_entity.pdbx_description
1 polymer ?
#
loop_
_entity_poly.entity_id
_entity_poly.type
_entity_poly.pdbx_seq_one_letter_code
_entity_poly.pdbx_strand_id
1 'polypeptide(L)'
;MFLTQFVILICCCLIQIIVAQNHQCFYTNVLLPAPTLNLFDPDLTRTARDCQWLCQQTKACLFWNWVSPQYAGSVYPIYTCWLLSDKSMPIVFNGLMGGDRDCEDVPLV
;
A
#
# COMPACT_ATOMS: atom_id res chain seq x y z
N MET A 1 21.01 -27.86 -27.97
CA MET A 1 20.33 -27.74 -26.66
C MET A 1 20.59 -26.42 -25.92
N PHE A 2 21.72 -25.72 -26.12
CA PHE A 2 21.97 -24.43 -25.46
C PHE A 2 21.26 -23.23 -26.10
N LEU A 3 21.12 -23.22 -27.44
CA LEU A 3 20.47 -22.12 -28.19
C LEU A 3 18.99 -21.90 -27.79
N THR A 4 18.25 -22.97 -27.52
CA THR A 4 16.85 -22.91 -27.10
C THR A 4 16.67 -22.27 -25.72
N GLN A 5 17.63 -22.45 -24.81
CA GLN A 5 17.57 -21.92 -23.46
C GLN A 5 17.89 -20.43 -23.38
N PHE A 6 18.82 -19.94 -24.22
CA PHE A 6 19.08 -18.50 -24.37
C PHE A 6 17.89 -17.76 -24.97
N VAL A 7 17.20 -18.34 -25.96
CA VAL A 7 16.00 -17.75 -26.56
C VAL A 7 14.85 -17.65 -25.56
N ILE A 8 14.64 -18.67 -24.72
CA ILE A 8 13.63 -18.64 -23.66
C ILE A 8 13.94 -17.54 -22.63
N LEU A 9 15.20 -17.43 -22.17
CA LEU A 9 15.61 -16.40 -21.20
C LEU A 9 15.45 -14.98 -21.76
N ILE A 10 15.79 -14.75 -23.03
CA ILE A 10 15.59 -13.45 -23.69
C ILE A 10 14.09 -13.15 -23.83
N CYS A 11 13.29 -14.13 -24.25
CA CYS A 11 11.84 -13.96 -24.38
C CYS A 11 11.18 -13.69 -23.01
N CYS A 12 11.58 -14.41 -21.96
CA CYS A 12 11.14 -14.16 -20.58
C CYS A 12 11.56 -12.78 -20.09
N CYS A 13 12.81 -12.36 -20.29
CA CYS A 13 13.25 -11.01 -19.92
C CYS A 13 12.45 -9.93 -20.66
N LEU A 14 12.18 -10.09 -21.95
CA LEU A 14 11.37 -9.15 -22.72
C LEU A 14 9.92 -9.12 -22.24
N ILE A 15 9.33 -10.28 -21.88
CA ILE A 15 7.99 -10.35 -21.28
C ILE A 15 7.96 -9.64 -19.92
N GLN A 16 8.97 -9.82 -19.06
CA GLN A 16 9.05 -9.13 -17.77
C GLN A 16 9.17 -7.61 -17.92
N ILE A 17 9.86 -7.12 -18.97
CA ILE A 17 9.96 -5.68 -19.26
C ILE A 17 8.61 -5.10 -19.72
N ILE A 18 7.79 -5.87 -20.46
CA ILE A 18 6.47 -5.44 -20.93
C ILE A 18 5.44 -5.38 -19.78
N VAL A 19 5.57 -6.23 -18.75
CA VAL A 19 4.66 -6.30 -17.59
C VAL A 19 5.15 -5.41 -16.42
N ALA A 20 5.82 -4.30 -16.71
CA ALA A 20 6.08 -3.27 -15.70
C ALA A 20 4.80 -2.45 -15.46
N GLN A 21 3.83 -3.00 -14.73
CA GLN A 21 2.66 -2.23 -14.28
C GLN A 21 3.13 -1.06 -13.40
N ASN A 22 2.69 0.16 -13.73
CA ASN A 22 2.86 1.33 -12.86
C ASN A 22 1.86 1.21 -11.71
N HIS A 23 2.23 0.41 -10.72
CA HIS A 23 1.37 0.02 -9.62
C HIS A 23 1.40 1.10 -8.54
N GLN A 24 0.62 2.18 -8.71
CA GLN A 24 0.36 3.13 -7.63
C GLN A 24 -0.70 2.55 -6.68
N CYS A 25 -0.31 1.62 -5.81
CA CYS A 25 -1.23 1.02 -4.87
C CYS A 25 -1.39 1.77 -3.54
N PHE A 26 -0.60 2.81 -3.31
CA PHE A 26 -0.66 3.64 -2.12
C PHE A 26 -0.98 5.09 -2.48
N TYR A 27 -1.92 5.67 -1.73
CA TYR A 27 -2.17 7.10 -1.72
C TYR A 27 -1.10 7.76 -0.84
N THR A 28 -0.29 8.66 -1.41
CA THR A 28 0.77 9.36 -0.66
C THR A 28 0.33 10.75 -0.24
N ASN A 29 0.79 11.20 0.93
CA ASN A 29 0.44 12.49 1.52
C ASN A 29 -1.07 12.67 1.70
N VAL A 30 -1.75 11.62 2.15
CA VAL A 30 -3.18 11.67 2.45
C VAL A 30 -3.50 11.01 3.78
N LEU A 31 -4.60 11.46 4.38
CA LEU A 31 -5.32 10.78 5.44
C LEU A 31 -6.66 10.32 4.88
N LEU A 32 -7.00 9.04 5.07
CA LEU A 32 -8.33 8.48 4.81
C LEU A 32 -9.20 8.62 6.07
N PRO A 33 -10.22 9.49 6.09
CA PRO A 33 -11.10 9.62 7.26
C PRO A 33 -12.09 8.46 7.29
N ALA A 34 -12.09 7.68 8.36
CA ALA A 34 -12.96 6.52 8.52
C ALA A 34 -13.00 6.01 9.97
N PRO A 35 -13.97 5.14 10.32
CA PRO A 35 -13.92 4.37 11.55
C PRO A 35 -12.66 3.49 11.63
N THR A 36 -11.88 3.67 12.69
CA THR A 36 -10.65 2.92 12.97
C THR A 36 -10.94 1.69 13.81
N LEU A 37 -10.57 0.52 13.31
CA LEU A 37 -10.77 -0.79 13.95
C LEU A 37 -9.83 -1.02 15.15
N ASN A 38 -8.62 -0.49 15.08
CA ASN A 38 -7.56 -0.63 16.08
C ASN A 38 -7.28 0.69 16.83
N LEU A 39 -8.33 1.45 17.14
CA LEU A 39 -8.22 2.80 17.73
C LEU A 39 -7.47 2.84 19.07
N PHE A 40 -7.70 1.84 19.93
CA PHE A 40 -7.15 1.80 21.29
C PHE A 40 -5.82 1.05 21.40
N ASP A 41 -5.48 0.26 20.39
CA ASP A 41 -4.27 -0.56 20.34
C ASP A 41 -3.74 -0.58 18.90
N PRO A 42 -3.11 0.52 18.45
CA PRO A 42 -2.64 0.62 17.08
C PRO A 42 -1.49 -0.34 16.80
N ASP A 43 -1.53 -0.93 15.61
CA ASP A 43 -0.41 -1.70 15.09
C ASP A 43 0.77 -0.78 14.75
N LEU A 44 1.98 -1.27 14.99
CA LEU A 44 3.21 -0.60 14.56
C LEU A 44 3.85 -1.38 13.42
N THR A 45 4.05 -0.71 12.29
CA THR A 45 4.65 -1.32 11.11
C THR A 45 5.76 -0.45 10.54
N ARG A 46 6.82 -1.10 10.03
CA ARG A 46 7.99 -0.39 9.49
C ARG A 46 7.75 0.21 8.12
N THR A 47 6.79 -0.33 7.37
CA THR A 47 6.45 0.13 6.03
C THR A 47 4.93 0.21 5.84
N ALA A 48 4.52 1.02 4.86
CA ALA A 48 3.13 1.06 4.40
C ALA A 48 2.66 -0.30 3.88
N ARG A 49 3.54 -1.07 3.22
CA ARG A 49 3.23 -2.42 2.72
C ARG A 49 2.92 -3.39 3.86
N ASP A 50 3.65 -3.31 4.96
CA ASP A 50 3.36 -4.13 6.14
C ASP A 50 1.99 -3.78 6.74
N CYS A 51 1.60 -2.49 6.72
CA CYS A 51 0.27 -2.05 7.16
C CYS A 51 -0.84 -2.60 6.25
N GLN A 52 -0.63 -2.56 4.93
CA GLN A 52 -1.55 -3.20 3.98
C GLN A 52 -1.68 -4.70 4.23
N TRP A 53 -0.56 -5.40 4.44
CA TRP A 53 -0.57 -6.82 4.73
C TRP A 53 -1.39 -7.14 5.99
N LEU A 54 -1.25 -6.34 7.06
CA LEU A 54 -2.10 -6.47 8.26
C LEU A 54 -3.59 -6.25 7.96
N CYS A 55 -3.91 -5.30 7.09
CA CYS A 55 -5.29 -5.09 6.64
C CYS A 55 -5.83 -6.33 5.90
N GLN A 56 -5.03 -6.96 5.05
CA GLN A 56 -5.41 -8.21 4.36
C GLN A 56 -5.66 -9.37 5.33
N GLN A 57 -4.94 -9.43 6.45
CA GLN A 57 -5.16 -10.44 7.50
C GLN A 57 -6.39 -10.12 8.38
N THR A 58 -6.87 -8.88 8.34
CA THR A 58 -7.96 -8.41 9.21
C THR A 58 -9.27 -8.37 8.44
N LYS A 59 -10.16 -9.33 8.69
CA LYS A 59 -11.42 -9.52 7.94
C LYS A 59 -12.27 -8.25 7.78
N ALA A 60 -12.32 -7.39 8.79
CA ALA A 60 -13.12 -6.17 8.78
C ALA A 60 -12.41 -4.96 8.15
N CYS A 61 -11.11 -5.07 7.87
CA CYS A 61 -10.34 -3.99 7.30
C CYS A 61 -10.55 -3.93 5.79
N LEU A 62 -10.94 -2.76 5.28
CA LEU A 62 -11.10 -2.49 3.85
C LEU A 62 -10.09 -1.47 3.34
N PHE A 63 -9.58 -0.61 4.23
CA PHE A 63 -8.61 0.43 3.94
C PHE A 63 -7.68 0.62 5.14
N TRP A 64 -6.60 1.35 4.95
CA TRP A 64 -5.64 1.61 6.02
C TRP A 64 -5.01 2.98 5.88
N ASN A 65 -4.56 3.55 7.01
CA ASN A 65 -3.63 4.67 7.06
C ASN A 65 -2.32 4.22 7.71
N TRP A 66 -1.20 4.77 7.25
CA TRP A 66 0.10 4.56 7.83
C TRP A 66 0.84 5.89 7.98
N VAL A 67 1.40 6.13 9.16
CA VAL A 67 2.17 7.34 9.47
C VAL A 67 3.61 7.11 9.06
N SER A 68 4.06 7.78 8.00
CA SER A 68 5.39 7.57 7.46
C SER A 68 6.46 8.19 8.36
N PRO A 69 7.72 7.71 8.32
CA PRO A 69 8.83 8.35 9.04
C PRO A 69 9.17 9.76 8.52
N GLN A 70 8.58 10.18 7.39
CA GLN A 70 8.69 11.55 6.87
C GLN A 70 7.63 12.48 7.46
N TYR A 71 6.68 11.97 8.26
CA TYR A 71 5.72 12.80 8.96
C TYR A 71 6.42 13.73 9.95
N ALA A 72 6.35 15.04 9.68
CA ALA A 72 6.97 16.08 10.49
C ALA A 72 6.01 16.68 11.55
N GLY A 73 4.75 16.23 11.60
CA GLY A 73 3.79 16.71 12.59
C GLY A 73 3.91 15.95 13.92
N SER A 74 3.21 16.45 14.94
CA SER A 74 3.24 15.89 16.30
C SER A 74 1.95 15.16 16.71
N VAL A 75 0.94 15.14 15.83
CA VAL A 75 -0.40 14.61 16.15
C VAL A 75 -0.43 13.07 16.18
N TYR A 76 0.36 12.43 15.31
CA TYR A 76 0.35 10.97 15.14
C TYR A 76 1.77 10.42 15.32
N PRO A 77 1.97 9.33 16.08
CA PRO A 77 3.27 8.67 16.16
C PRO A 77 3.65 8.07 14.79
N ILE A 78 4.90 8.21 14.38
CA ILE A 78 5.42 7.55 13.17
C ILE A 78 5.35 6.03 13.28
N TYR A 79 5.31 5.34 12.14
CA TYR A 79 5.17 3.88 12.02
C TYR A 79 3.81 3.32 12.47
N THR A 80 2.88 4.18 12.87
CA THR A 80 1.54 3.73 13.29
C THR A 80 0.71 3.33 12.08
N CYS A 81 0.09 2.15 12.17
CA CYS A 81 -0.83 1.59 11.20
C CYS A 81 -2.25 1.59 11.77
N TRP A 82 -3.16 2.24 11.06
CA TRP A 82 -4.57 2.33 11.41
C TRP A 82 -5.40 1.55 10.41
N LEU A 83 -6.10 0.53 10.88
CA LEU A 83 -6.97 -0.32 10.06
C LEU A 83 -8.38 0.28 10.04
N LEU A 84 -8.97 0.39 8.85
CA LEU A 84 -10.22 1.11 8.64
C LEU A 84 -11.27 0.18 8.04
N SER A 85 -12.51 0.28 8.49
CA SER A 85 -13.62 -0.51 7.96
C SER A 85 -14.36 0.14 6.79
N ASP A 86 -14.04 1.38 6.46
CA ASP A 86 -14.62 2.16 5.36
C ASP A 86 -13.64 3.28 4.93
N LYS A 87 -13.97 4.10 3.93
CA LYS A 87 -13.27 5.36 3.63
C LYS A 87 -14.21 6.46 3.19
N SER A 88 -13.92 7.69 3.62
CA SER A 88 -14.40 8.92 2.98
C SER A 88 -13.38 9.44 1.97
N MET A 89 -13.68 10.58 1.34
CA MET A 89 -12.76 11.24 0.42
C MET A 89 -11.40 11.52 1.11
N PRO A 90 -10.27 11.18 0.47
CA PRO A 90 -8.95 11.44 1.04
C PRO A 90 -8.72 12.93 1.29
N ILE A 91 -8.09 13.26 2.41
CA ILE A 91 -7.67 14.62 2.75
C ILE A 91 -6.16 14.73 2.57
N VAL A 92 -5.69 15.81 1.94
CA VAL A 92 -4.24 16.08 1.80
C VAL A 92 -3.62 16.22 3.18
N PHE A 93 -2.67 15.35 3.49
CA PHE A 93 -2.02 15.29 4.79
C PHE A 93 -0.57 14.77 4.63
N ASN A 94 0.39 15.69 4.64
CA ASN A 94 1.78 15.38 4.36
C ASN A 94 2.36 14.37 5.35
N GLY A 95 3.05 13.35 4.84
CA GLY A 95 3.68 12.31 5.66
C GLY A 95 2.76 11.18 6.12
N LEU A 96 1.46 11.21 5.77
CA LEU A 96 0.60 10.04 5.90
C LEU A 96 0.43 9.37 4.54
N MET A 97 0.26 8.06 4.59
CA MET A 97 -0.06 7.22 3.45
C MET A 97 -1.35 6.47 3.75
N GLY A 98 -2.10 6.14 2.73
CA GLY A 98 -3.23 5.21 2.86
C GLY A 98 -3.33 4.30 1.66
N GLY A 99 -4.24 3.35 1.73
CA GLY A 99 -4.48 2.44 0.62
C GLY A 99 -5.70 1.58 0.83
N ASP A 100 -6.08 0.91 -0.25
CA ASP A 100 -7.06 -0.17 -0.23
C ASP A 100 -6.43 -1.43 0.38
N ARG A 101 -7.27 -2.31 0.91
CA ARG A 101 -6.86 -3.62 1.45
C ARG A 101 -6.07 -4.41 0.40
N ASP A 102 -6.59 -4.45 -0.81
CA ASP A 102 -6.00 -5.16 -1.94
C ASP A 102 -5.53 -4.14 -2.96
N CYS A 103 -4.31 -4.29 -3.46
CA CYS A 103 -3.86 -3.49 -4.59
C CYS A 103 -4.54 -3.98 -5.85
N GLU A 104 -5.35 -3.13 -6.49
CA GLU A 104 -5.80 -3.42 -7.84
C GLU A 104 -4.72 -3.01 -8.85
N ASP A 105 -4.47 -3.88 -9.82
CA ASP A 105 -3.67 -3.53 -10.99
C ASP A 105 -4.51 -2.60 -11.86
N VAL A 106 -4.13 -1.31 -11.90
CA VAL A 106 -4.74 -0.37 -12.85
C VAL A 106 -4.35 -0.83 -14.27
N PRO A 107 -5.28 -1.25 -15.14
CA PRO A 107 -4.97 -1.52 -16.53
C PRO A 107 -4.50 -0.21 -17.17
N LEU A 108 -3.37 -0.25 -17.89
CA LEU A 108 -2.92 0.89 -18.69
C LEU A 108 -3.97 1.10 -19.79
N VAL A 109 -4.78 2.17 -19.65
CA VAL A 109 -5.72 2.62 -20.68
C VAL A 109 -4.99 3.44 -21.73
#